data_AF-A0A414DGS8-F1
#
_entry.id   AF-A0A414DGS8-F1
#
_cell.length_a   1.000
_cell.length_b   1.000
_cell.length_c   1.000
_cell.angle_alpha   90.00
_cell.angle_beta   90.00
_cell.angle_gamma   90.00
#
_symmetry.space_group_name_H-M   'P 1'
#
loop_
_entity.id
_entity.type
_entity.pdbx_description
1 polymer ?
#
loop_
_entity_poly.entity_id
_entity_poly.type
_entity_poly.pdbx_seq_one_letter_code
_entity_poly.pdbx_strand_id
1 'polypeptide(L)'
;MGDTINVVVLGEKYSFPGELAQYVIYCNEFEKISDRLMNKLLATMKKKPMDEGNSSYTDMHEKFEVDLQNEGKKFITMLSKIGVYDVTESDAIYSNKGYVRYIEVRDKMQEGTRKIMLDTISSWMDQQENIYSSAASNIRGSGYGLISNSFLAHATFSAMEYSTLKRQAKEADRQYQQAIGELNRSTLSREEQQYIQFYATEIYPEIAEAFNTFVTELMAIYLLKLQEKGIFDSDKLSDYSLNKSAEILKNIKLVDDKKAVLVEAYKICPFNPDIYADVMTYGLFDVDTMKGAKEFHQETMLVGIIEKKIKSNLNDLEKTKDYIEVLAYYHDKSETDILKKFYESTISKIKNDYHEIFLVCIDSRRLNTWIKDHINKDRDKIASTLEESVRDKVNSWIRNTVDNKQYENLSVMGLISIDDIKYKDSTKTTLAEVQTEYADKMIALILDYIKELGEKKAAYEKAYDKYNAGLKEHMDAIAAKNNELKQQGLFAFSKKKELKAELDRLNKEYEEYRRTEPVNLQDAYFNM
;
A
#
# COMPACT_ATOMS: atom_id res chain seq x y z
N MET A 1 38.30 -29.29 -9.51
CA MET A 1 37.98 -30.12 -8.32
C MET A 1 36.56 -29.77 -7.97
N GLY A 2 35.65 -30.74 -7.86
CA GLY A 2 34.27 -30.44 -7.45
C GLY A 2 34.26 -30.17 -5.95
N ASP A 3 33.85 -28.97 -5.56
CA ASP A 3 33.67 -28.64 -4.15
C ASP A 3 32.61 -29.55 -3.54
N THR A 4 32.75 -29.90 -2.26
CA THR A 4 31.78 -30.73 -1.53
C THR A 4 31.02 -29.85 -0.55
N ILE A 5 29.70 -29.80 -0.71
CA ILE A 5 28.81 -29.09 0.22
C ILE A 5 28.72 -29.95 1.49
N ASN A 6 29.09 -29.38 2.63
CA ASN A 6 29.02 -30.07 3.92
C ASN A 6 28.07 -29.33 4.83
N VAL A 7 27.01 -30.00 5.25
CA VAL A 7 25.89 -29.42 6.00
C VAL A 7 25.52 -30.30 7.19
N VAL A 8 24.93 -29.68 8.21
CA VAL A 8 24.33 -30.38 9.34
C VAL A 8 22.82 -30.28 9.18
N VAL A 9 22.13 -31.42 9.21
CA VAL A 9 20.67 -31.47 9.16
C VAL A 9 20.17 -32.39 10.26
N LEU A 10 19.29 -31.84 11.10
CA LEU A 10 18.68 -32.48 12.27
C LEU A 10 19.72 -33.13 13.20
N GLY A 11 20.87 -32.47 13.37
CA GLY A 11 21.99 -32.92 14.21
C GLY A 11 22.94 -33.94 13.57
N GLU A 12 22.74 -34.30 12.30
CA GLU A 12 23.58 -35.26 11.56
C GLU A 12 24.34 -34.57 10.41
N LYS A 13 25.55 -35.04 10.11
CA LYS A 13 26.41 -34.46 9.07
C LYS A 13 26.19 -35.14 7.73
N TYR A 14 26.02 -34.33 6.69
CA TYR A 14 25.81 -34.77 5.32
C TYR A 14 26.81 -34.08 4.37
N SER A 15 27.23 -34.81 3.35
CA SER A 15 28.14 -34.34 2.31
C SER A 15 27.51 -34.57 0.94
N PHE A 16 27.43 -33.51 0.14
CA PHE A 16 26.74 -33.48 -1.15
C PHE A 16 27.68 -32.96 -2.26
N PRO A 17 27.57 -33.46 -3.51
CA PRO A 17 28.26 -32.89 -4.66
C PRO A 17 27.98 -31.39 -4.84
N GLY A 18 29.02 -30.56 -5.04
CA GLY A 18 28.87 -29.12 -5.29
C GLY A 18 28.09 -28.79 -6.57
N GLU A 19 28.02 -29.74 -7.51
CA GLU A 19 27.16 -29.69 -8.68
C GLU A 19 25.67 -29.49 -8.31
N LEU A 20 25.24 -29.89 -7.11
CA LEU A 20 23.87 -29.63 -6.64
C LEU A 20 23.60 -28.13 -6.47
N ALA A 21 24.44 -27.40 -5.74
CA ALA A 21 24.26 -25.95 -5.59
C ALA A 21 24.37 -25.23 -6.94
N GLN A 22 25.32 -25.63 -7.79
CA GLN A 22 25.48 -25.09 -9.14
C GLN A 22 24.22 -25.29 -10.00
N TYR A 23 23.59 -26.46 -9.93
CA TYR A 23 22.35 -26.74 -10.64
C TYR A 23 21.24 -25.75 -10.28
N VAL A 24 21.07 -25.41 -8.99
CA VAL A 24 20.03 -24.44 -8.58
C VAL A 24 20.40 -23.01 -8.99
N ILE A 25 21.68 -22.63 -8.98
CA ILE A 25 22.11 -21.35 -9.56
C ILE A 25 21.68 -21.27 -11.03
N TYR A 26 21.79 -22.36 -11.79
CA TYR A 26 21.30 -22.42 -13.17
C TYR A 26 19.77 -22.38 -13.25
N CYS A 27 19.05 -23.17 -12.44
CA CYS A 27 17.57 -23.10 -12.35
C CYS A 27 17.08 -21.66 -12.14
N ASN A 28 17.67 -20.94 -11.19
CA ASN A 28 17.30 -19.58 -10.83
C ASN A 28 17.57 -18.57 -11.98
N GLU A 29 18.55 -18.82 -12.87
CA GLU A 29 18.75 -18.00 -14.06
C GLU A 29 17.67 -18.24 -15.14
N PHE A 30 17.18 -19.48 -15.29
CA PHE A 30 16.08 -19.80 -16.19
C PHE A 30 14.70 -19.42 -15.64
N GLU A 31 14.51 -19.50 -14.32
CA GLU A 31 13.31 -19.00 -13.64
C GLU A 31 13.12 -17.51 -13.89
N LYS A 32 14.19 -16.69 -13.85
CA LYS A 32 14.15 -15.28 -14.25
C LYS A 32 13.66 -15.06 -15.69
N ILE A 33 13.92 -15.99 -16.62
CA ILE A 33 13.38 -15.93 -17.99
C ILE A 33 11.87 -16.24 -17.97
N SER A 34 11.49 -17.32 -17.28
CA SER A 34 10.09 -17.72 -17.10
C SER A 34 9.26 -16.57 -16.48
N ASP A 35 9.72 -15.98 -15.39
CA ASP A 35 9.10 -14.84 -14.73
C ASP A 35 8.88 -13.66 -15.68
N ARG A 36 9.84 -13.32 -16.54
CA ARG A 36 9.68 -12.21 -17.49
C ARG A 36 8.55 -12.50 -18.48
N LEU A 37 8.47 -13.72 -19.01
CA LEU A 37 7.45 -14.15 -19.97
C LEU A 37 6.08 -14.30 -19.30
N MET A 38 6.01 -14.92 -18.12
CA MET A 38 4.77 -15.13 -17.37
C MET A 38 4.19 -13.81 -16.83
N ASN A 39 5.02 -12.88 -16.34
CA ASN A 39 4.52 -11.57 -15.94
C ASN A 39 3.98 -10.74 -17.12
N LYS A 40 4.52 -10.91 -18.32
CA LYS A 40 3.95 -10.34 -19.55
C LYS A 40 2.58 -10.95 -19.85
N LEU A 41 2.46 -12.28 -19.83
CA LEU A 41 1.18 -12.98 -19.99
C LEU A 41 0.14 -12.50 -18.96
N LEU A 42 0.49 -12.46 -17.67
CA LEU A 42 -0.38 -11.98 -16.59
C LEU A 42 -0.79 -10.50 -16.73
N ALA A 43 0.04 -9.66 -17.34
CA ALA A 43 -0.33 -8.28 -17.66
C ALA A 43 -1.30 -8.21 -18.86
N THR A 44 -1.08 -9.03 -19.88
CA THR A 44 -1.91 -9.15 -21.08
C THR A 44 -3.28 -9.77 -20.80
N MET A 45 -3.37 -10.72 -19.86
CA MET A 45 -4.63 -11.32 -19.37
C MET A 45 -5.58 -10.31 -18.70
N LYS A 46 -5.08 -9.14 -18.27
CA LYS A 46 -5.88 -8.06 -17.65
C LYS A 46 -6.50 -7.10 -18.69
N LYS A 47 -6.12 -7.23 -19.96
CA LYS A 47 -6.67 -6.43 -21.06
C LYS A 47 -7.92 -7.11 -21.64
N LYS A 48 -8.72 -6.36 -22.40
CA LYS A 48 -9.79 -6.96 -23.21
C LYS A 48 -9.19 -7.61 -24.47
N PRO A 49 -9.70 -8.76 -24.94
CA PRO A 49 -9.17 -9.43 -26.12
C PRO A 49 -9.14 -8.59 -27.40
N MET A 50 -10.14 -7.72 -27.62
CA MET A 50 -10.34 -6.94 -28.85
C MET A 50 -10.48 -5.42 -28.62
N ASP A 51 -9.80 -4.87 -27.61
CA ASP A 51 -9.79 -3.42 -27.37
C ASP A 51 -9.08 -2.62 -28.49
N GLU A 52 -9.43 -1.35 -28.66
CA GLU A 52 -8.80 -0.51 -29.69
C GLU A 52 -7.35 -0.15 -29.32
N GLY A 53 -6.38 -0.68 -30.07
CA GLY A 53 -4.96 -0.33 -29.98
C GLY A 53 -4.18 -0.86 -28.77
N ASN A 54 -4.84 -1.40 -27.74
CA ASN A 54 -4.18 -1.96 -26.56
C ASN A 54 -4.90 -3.20 -26.01
N SER A 55 -5.09 -4.20 -26.87
CA SER A 55 -5.80 -5.44 -26.55
C SER A 55 -4.87 -6.59 -26.16
N SER A 56 -5.47 -7.69 -25.66
CA SER A 56 -4.74 -8.95 -25.45
C SER A 56 -4.32 -9.58 -26.78
N TYR A 57 -5.14 -9.48 -27.83
CA TYR A 57 -4.79 -9.96 -29.17
C TYR A 57 -3.52 -9.29 -29.71
N THR A 58 -3.43 -7.97 -29.66
CA THR A 58 -2.26 -7.23 -30.17
C THR A 58 -0.96 -7.61 -29.43
N ASP A 59 -1.01 -7.76 -28.10
CA ASP A 59 0.17 -8.24 -27.35
C ASP A 59 0.61 -9.65 -27.77
N MET A 60 -0.34 -10.59 -27.88
CA MET A 60 -0.06 -12.01 -28.18
C MET A 60 0.18 -12.29 -29.65
N HIS A 61 -0.22 -11.39 -30.56
CA HIS A 61 0.04 -11.52 -31.98
C HIS A 61 1.38 -10.88 -32.37
N GLU A 62 1.71 -9.71 -31.81
CA GLU A 62 2.84 -8.89 -32.28
C GLU A 62 4.04 -8.85 -31.32
N LYS A 63 3.84 -8.97 -30.00
CA LYS A 63 4.89 -8.66 -29.00
C LYS A 63 5.52 -9.90 -28.38
N PHE A 64 4.73 -10.93 -28.08
CA PHE A 64 5.25 -12.13 -27.41
C PHE A 64 6.27 -12.90 -28.27
N GLU A 65 6.15 -12.87 -29.60
CA GLU A 65 7.15 -13.45 -30.50
C GLU A 65 8.49 -12.73 -30.38
N VAL A 66 8.47 -11.39 -30.38
CA VAL A 66 9.65 -10.54 -30.19
C VAL A 66 10.25 -10.74 -28.81
N ASP A 67 9.42 -10.95 -27.79
CA ASP A 67 9.90 -11.27 -26.44
C ASP A 67 10.62 -12.62 -26.36
N LEU A 68 10.07 -13.68 -26.96
CA LEU A 68 10.73 -14.99 -27.07
C LEU A 68 12.06 -14.89 -27.83
N GLN A 69 12.08 -14.19 -28.97
CA GLN A 69 13.30 -13.93 -29.75
C GLN A 69 14.36 -13.18 -28.93
N ASN A 70 13.94 -12.19 -28.13
CA ASN A 70 14.84 -11.42 -27.26
C ASN A 70 15.41 -12.27 -26.12
N GLU A 71 14.62 -13.16 -25.51
CA GLU A 71 15.11 -14.09 -24.49
C GLU A 71 16.09 -15.13 -25.08
N GLY A 72 15.84 -15.65 -26.28
CA GLY A 72 16.79 -16.52 -27.00
C GLY A 72 18.12 -15.81 -27.35
N LYS A 73 18.08 -14.53 -27.73
CA LYS A 73 19.28 -13.71 -27.95
C LYS A 73 20.08 -13.46 -26.66
N LYS A 74 19.39 -13.24 -25.53
CA LYS A 74 20.03 -13.18 -24.20
C LYS A 74 20.65 -14.52 -23.82
N PHE A 75 20.00 -15.64 -24.15
CA PHE A 75 20.52 -16.98 -23.91
C PHE A 75 21.82 -17.27 -24.69
N ILE A 76 21.91 -16.90 -25.98
CA ILE A 76 23.17 -16.98 -26.73
C ILE A 76 24.26 -16.12 -26.08
N THR A 77 23.88 -14.95 -25.55
CA THR A 77 24.78 -14.08 -24.78
C THR A 77 25.19 -14.68 -23.42
N MET A 78 24.39 -15.58 -22.83
CA MET A 78 24.74 -16.33 -21.63
C MET A 78 25.73 -17.46 -21.97
N LEU A 79 25.48 -18.22 -23.04
CA LEU A 79 26.39 -19.26 -23.56
C LEU A 79 27.78 -18.70 -23.92
N SER A 80 27.86 -17.51 -24.50
CA SER A 80 29.15 -16.91 -24.88
C SER A 80 30.06 -16.60 -23.68
N LYS A 81 29.51 -16.44 -22.46
CA LYS A 81 30.27 -16.25 -21.21
C LYS A 81 30.94 -17.52 -20.72
N ILE A 82 30.40 -18.69 -21.07
CA ILE A 82 31.00 -20.01 -20.76
C ILE A 82 31.81 -20.57 -21.94
N GLY A 83 32.14 -19.73 -22.93
CA GLY A 83 32.97 -20.11 -24.07
C GLY A 83 32.26 -21.01 -25.10
N VAL A 84 30.94 -20.90 -25.21
CA VAL A 84 30.10 -21.58 -26.20
C VAL A 84 29.68 -20.58 -27.28
N TYR A 85 30.00 -20.87 -28.54
CA TYR A 85 29.83 -19.95 -29.69
C TYR A 85 29.23 -20.63 -30.93
N ASP A 86 28.93 -21.92 -30.83
CA ASP A 86 28.40 -22.81 -31.87
C ASP A 86 26.86 -22.87 -31.92
N VAL A 87 26.18 -22.28 -30.93
CA VAL A 87 24.70 -22.23 -30.86
C VAL A 87 24.19 -20.97 -31.56
N THR A 88 23.31 -21.14 -32.55
CA THR A 88 22.74 -20.05 -33.37
C THR A 88 21.36 -19.60 -32.88
N GLU A 89 20.83 -18.50 -33.45
CA GLU A 89 19.42 -18.12 -33.26
C GLU A 89 18.45 -19.20 -33.74
N SER A 90 18.83 -20.01 -34.73
CA SER A 90 18.01 -21.15 -35.17
C SER A 90 17.90 -22.22 -34.09
N ASP A 91 19.00 -22.54 -33.42
CA ASP A 91 19.04 -23.58 -32.38
C ASP A 91 18.34 -23.13 -31.09
N ALA A 92 18.53 -21.86 -30.71
CA ALA A 92 17.96 -21.30 -29.49
C ALA A 92 16.48 -20.90 -29.61
N ILE A 93 16.05 -20.41 -30.77
CA ILE A 93 14.70 -19.82 -30.97
C ILE A 93 13.88 -20.64 -31.95
N TYR A 94 14.27 -20.70 -33.23
CA TYR A 94 13.36 -21.18 -34.28
C TYR A 94 13.13 -22.71 -34.25
N SER A 95 14.10 -23.47 -33.74
CA SER A 95 14.01 -24.92 -33.53
C SER A 95 13.47 -25.31 -32.15
N ASN A 96 13.25 -24.34 -31.25
CA ASN A 96 12.76 -24.59 -29.89
C ASN A 96 11.27 -24.94 -29.93
N LYS A 97 10.89 -26.08 -29.34
CA LYS A 97 9.51 -26.59 -29.38
C LYS A 97 8.52 -25.64 -28.73
N GLY A 98 8.92 -24.89 -27.70
CA GLY A 98 8.07 -23.88 -27.07
C GLY A 98 7.80 -22.68 -27.98
N TYR A 99 8.78 -22.27 -28.80
CA TYR A 99 8.57 -21.23 -29.81
C TYR A 99 7.65 -21.73 -30.93
N VAL A 100 7.89 -22.93 -31.46
CA VAL A 100 7.03 -23.57 -32.47
C VAL A 100 5.59 -23.69 -31.96
N ARG A 101 5.40 -24.19 -30.72
CA ARG A 101 4.11 -24.29 -30.06
C ARG A 101 3.42 -22.93 -29.91
N TYR A 102 4.15 -21.89 -29.53
CA TYR A 102 3.61 -20.54 -29.44
C TYR A 102 3.08 -20.04 -30.81
N ILE A 103 3.78 -20.32 -31.91
CA ILE A 103 3.33 -19.96 -33.26
C ILE A 103 2.02 -20.70 -33.62
N GLU A 104 1.91 -22.01 -33.35
CA GLU A 104 0.66 -22.76 -33.53
C GLU A 104 -0.50 -22.13 -32.75
N VAL A 105 -0.26 -21.74 -31.49
CA VAL A 105 -1.28 -21.16 -30.60
C VAL A 105 -1.67 -19.75 -31.05
N ARG A 106 -0.73 -18.94 -31.56
CA ARG A 106 -1.00 -17.63 -32.16
C ARG A 106 -1.88 -17.77 -33.40
N ASP A 107 -1.60 -18.76 -34.25
CA ASP A 107 -2.37 -18.99 -35.47
C ASP A 107 -3.78 -19.53 -35.11
N LYS A 108 -3.89 -20.45 -34.13
CA LYS A 108 -5.18 -20.88 -33.53
C LYS A 108 -5.97 -19.69 -32.96
N MET A 109 -5.31 -18.77 -32.25
CA MET A 109 -5.94 -17.55 -31.71
C MET A 109 -6.53 -16.68 -32.83
N GLN A 110 -5.80 -16.49 -33.92
CA GLN A 110 -6.26 -15.72 -35.08
C GLN A 110 -7.46 -16.39 -35.76
N GLU A 111 -7.43 -17.72 -35.94
CA GLU A 111 -8.55 -18.47 -36.52
C GLU A 111 -9.80 -18.47 -35.63
N GLY A 112 -9.66 -18.72 -34.33
CA GLY A 112 -10.77 -18.72 -33.38
C GLY A 112 -11.39 -17.32 -33.22
N THR A 113 -10.55 -16.28 -33.18
CA THR A 113 -11.01 -14.87 -33.22
C THR A 113 -11.84 -14.60 -34.47
N ARG A 114 -11.30 -14.93 -35.66
CA ARG A 114 -12.00 -14.78 -36.94
C ARG A 114 -13.31 -15.58 -36.96
N LYS A 115 -13.35 -16.76 -36.36
CA LYS A 115 -14.56 -17.58 -36.27
C LYS A 115 -15.63 -16.92 -35.41
N ILE A 116 -15.29 -16.42 -34.21
CA ILE A 116 -16.23 -15.72 -33.32
C ILE A 116 -16.83 -14.49 -34.04
N MET A 117 -15.99 -13.73 -34.76
CA MET A 117 -16.44 -12.60 -35.58
C MET A 117 -17.42 -13.04 -36.68
N LEU A 118 -17.12 -14.10 -37.42
CA LEU A 118 -17.97 -14.62 -38.50
C LEU A 118 -19.29 -15.20 -37.97
N ASP A 119 -19.25 -16.01 -36.91
CA ASP A 119 -20.44 -16.57 -36.26
C ASP A 119 -21.34 -15.44 -35.70
N THR A 120 -20.73 -14.35 -35.20
CA THR A 120 -21.43 -13.14 -34.76
C THR A 120 -22.07 -12.40 -35.94
N ILE A 121 -21.35 -12.20 -37.05
CA ILE A 121 -21.88 -11.59 -38.27
C ILE A 121 -23.07 -12.40 -38.81
N SER A 122 -22.93 -13.72 -38.98
CA SER A 122 -24.02 -14.57 -39.47
C SER A 122 -25.24 -14.55 -38.54
N SER A 123 -25.04 -14.73 -37.23
CA SER A 123 -26.14 -14.65 -36.27
C SER A 123 -26.79 -13.26 -36.21
N TRP A 124 -26.04 -12.18 -36.46
CA TRP A 124 -26.60 -10.84 -36.55
C TRP A 124 -27.36 -10.64 -37.86
N MET A 125 -26.85 -11.12 -39.00
CA MET A 125 -27.55 -11.09 -40.28
C MET A 125 -28.87 -11.84 -40.23
N ASP A 126 -28.90 -13.04 -39.64
CA ASP A 126 -30.14 -13.81 -39.46
C ASP A 126 -31.16 -13.03 -38.58
N GLN A 127 -30.71 -12.44 -37.47
CA GLN A 127 -31.58 -11.67 -36.58
C GLN A 127 -32.02 -10.35 -37.19
N GLN A 128 -31.15 -9.68 -37.95
CA GLN A 128 -31.46 -8.50 -38.74
C GLN A 128 -32.47 -8.85 -39.84
N GLU A 129 -32.33 -9.97 -40.55
CA GLU A 129 -33.27 -10.41 -41.58
C GLU A 129 -34.64 -10.76 -40.99
N ASN A 130 -34.71 -11.29 -39.78
CA ASN A 130 -35.96 -11.51 -39.05
C ASN A 130 -36.62 -10.19 -38.61
N ILE A 131 -35.86 -9.24 -38.04
CA ILE A 131 -36.34 -7.89 -37.69
C ILE A 131 -36.77 -7.13 -38.96
N TYR A 132 -35.98 -7.25 -40.03
CA TYR A 132 -36.25 -6.67 -41.33
C TYR A 132 -37.49 -7.26 -41.95
N SER A 133 -37.65 -8.58 -42.04
CA SER A 133 -38.84 -9.23 -42.61
C SER A 133 -40.13 -8.88 -41.84
N SER A 134 -40.02 -8.72 -40.53
CA SER A 134 -41.12 -8.21 -39.69
C SER A 134 -41.52 -6.78 -40.09
N ALA A 135 -40.56 -5.88 -40.31
CA ALA A 135 -40.79 -4.48 -40.72
C ALA A 135 -41.09 -4.30 -42.23
N ALA A 136 -40.47 -5.10 -43.10
CA ALA A 136 -40.47 -5.05 -44.56
C ALA A 136 -41.63 -5.83 -45.20
N SER A 137 -42.48 -6.43 -44.37
CA SER A 137 -43.89 -6.66 -44.69
C SER A 137 -44.58 -5.42 -45.30
N ASN A 138 -43.99 -4.22 -45.12
CA ASN A 138 -44.37 -2.97 -45.78
C ASN A 138 -43.22 -2.29 -46.57
N ILE A 139 -42.76 -2.88 -47.70
CA ILE A 139 -42.14 -2.27 -48.92
C ILE A 139 -40.72 -2.79 -49.33
N ARG A 140 -40.50 -2.93 -50.65
CA ARG A 140 -39.28 -3.37 -51.38
C ARG A 140 -38.24 -2.24 -51.58
N GLY A 141 -36.95 -2.55 -51.79
CA GLY A 141 -35.88 -1.54 -51.94
C GLY A 141 -34.67 -1.90 -52.84
N SER A 142 -33.54 -1.22 -52.60
CA SER A 142 -32.13 -1.44 -53.03
C SER A 142 -31.21 -0.40 -52.34
N GLY A 143 -29.87 -0.55 -52.21
CA GLY A 143 -28.99 -1.70 -52.50
C GLY A 143 -27.70 -1.40 -53.31
N TYR A 144 -26.64 -0.81 -52.72
CA TYR A 144 -25.23 -0.77 -53.22
C TYR A 144 -24.28 -0.12 -52.18
N GLY A 145 -23.20 -0.82 -51.77
CA GLY A 145 -22.40 -0.47 -50.56
C GLY A 145 -20.90 -0.14 -50.74
N LEU A 146 -20.18 -0.10 -49.61
CA LEU A 146 -18.74 0.23 -49.46
C LEU A 146 -18.09 -0.50 -48.23
N ILE A 147 -16.76 -0.44 -48.10
CA ILE A 147 -15.93 -1.35 -47.27
C ILE A 147 -15.43 -0.68 -45.96
N SER A 148 -15.39 -1.42 -44.84
CA SER A 148 -14.84 -1.00 -43.52
C SER A 148 -14.35 -2.21 -42.70
N ASN A 149 -13.49 -2.02 -41.70
CA ASN A 149 -12.92 -3.12 -40.90
C ASN A 149 -13.65 -3.40 -39.57
N SER A 150 -14.69 -2.63 -39.23
CA SER A 150 -15.44 -2.74 -37.96
C SER A 150 -16.83 -3.34 -38.20
N PHE A 151 -17.20 -4.35 -37.41
CA PHE A 151 -18.54 -4.95 -37.42
C PHE A 151 -19.63 -3.88 -37.23
N LEU A 152 -19.47 -2.99 -36.25
CA LEU A 152 -20.43 -1.93 -35.98
C LEU A 152 -20.53 -0.92 -37.13
N ALA A 153 -19.40 -0.64 -37.81
CA ALA A 153 -19.38 0.24 -38.98
C ALA A 153 -20.13 -0.40 -40.17
N HIS A 154 -19.92 -1.69 -40.43
CA HIS A 154 -20.67 -2.44 -41.44
C HIS A 154 -22.17 -2.49 -41.13
N ALA A 155 -22.55 -2.90 -39.91
CA ALA A 155 -23.93 -2.98 -39.46
C ALA A 155 -24.67 -1.63 -39.56
N THR A 156 -24.00 -0.54 -39.17
CA THR A 156 -24.55 0.83 -39.27
C THR A 156 -24.77 1.24 -40.73
N PHE A 157 -23.86 0.88 -41.63
CA PHE A 157 -23.98 1.20 -43.06
C PHE A 157 -25.17 0.48 -43.72
N SER A 158 -25.31 -0.82 -43.46
CA SER A 158 -26.45 -1.62 -43.92
C SER A 158 -27.80 -1.10 -43.39
N ALA A 159 -27.82 -0.50 -42.19
CA ALA A 159 -29.02 0.15 -41.65
C ALA A 159 -29.31 1.53 -42.29
N MET A 160 -28.29 2.25 -42.78
CA MET A 160 -28.48 3.58 -43.40
C MET A 160 -29.07 3.53 -44.82
N GLU A 161 -28.77 2.51 -45.62
CA GLU A 161 -29.31 2.34 -46.99
C GLU A 161 -30.85 2.36 -47.02
N TYR A 162 -31.51 1.92 -45.94
CA TYR A 162 -32.96 1.78 -45.84
C TYR A 162 -33.74 3.11 -45.72
N SER A 163 -33.08 4.22 -45.38
CA SER A 163 -33.73 5.46 -44.91
C SER A 163 -34.49 6.30 -45.96
N THR A 164 -34.62 5.82 -47.20
CA THR A 164 -35.00 6.65 -48.38
C THR A 164 -36.44 6.46 -48.91
N LEU A 165 -37.40 6.01 -48.09
CA LEU A 165 -38.84 5.95 -48.48
C LEU A 165 -39.77 6.52 -47.41
N LYS A 166 -40.16 7.79 -47.57
CA LYS A 166 -40.72 8.61 -46.49
C LYS A 166 -42.21 8.96 -46.68
N ARG A 167 -43.09 8.31 -45.92
CA ARG A 167 -44.09 8.96 -45.00
C ARG A 167 -44.96 7.94 -44.25
N GLN A 168 -45.19 6.74 -44.80
CA GLN A 168 -45.84 5.63 -44.06
C GLN A 168 -44.84 4.89 -43.13
N ALA A 169 -43.55 4.94 -43.44
CA ALA A 169 -42.50 4.23 -42.70
C ALA A 169 -42.15 4.79 -41.31
N LYS A 170 -42.69 5.92 -40.84
CA LYS A 170 -42.14 6.62 -39.64
C LYS A 170 -42.30 5.85 -38.32
N GLU A 171 -43.33 5.01 -38.21
CA GLU A 171 -43.56 4.15 -37.03
C GLU A 171 -42.72 2.86 -37.12
N ALA A 172 -42.69 2.23 -38.30
CA ALA A 172 -41.88 1.04 -38.59
C ALA A 172 -40.37 1.33 -38.48
N ASP A 173 -39.90 2.47 -38.99
CA ASP A 173 -38.53 2.96 -38.82
C ASP A 173 -38.22 3.17 -37.34
N ARG A 174 -39.08 3.82 -36.55
CA ARG A 174 -38.84 3.97 -35.11
C ARG A 174 -38.71 2.63 -34.38
N GLN A 175 -39.57 1.66 -34.68
CA GLN A 175 -39.52 0.32 -34.09
C GLN A 175 -38.26 -0.44 -34.55
N TYR A 176 -37.92 -0.36 -35.84
CA TYR A 176 -36.71 -0.96 -36.42
C TYR A 176 -35.44 -0.36 -35.80
N GLN A 177 -35.31 0.96 -35.69
CA GLN A 177 -34.16 1.63 -35.08
C GLN A 177 -33.99 1.26 -33.59
N GLN A 178 -35.08 1.08 -32.86
CA GLN A 178 -35.02 0.60 -31.47
C GLN A 178 -34.59 -0.87 -31.41
N ALA A 179 -35.21 -1.76 -32.20
CA ALA A 179 -34.87 -3.18 -32.24
C ALA A 179 -33.43 -3.45 -32.71
N ILE A 180 -32.95 -2.72 -33.74
CA ILE A 180 -31.55 -2.77 -34.19
C ILE A 180 -30.61 -2.17 -33.14
N GLY A 181 -30.99 -1.11 -32.44
CA GLY A 181 -30.21 -0.56 -31.34
C GLY A 181 -30.02 -1.55 -30.18
N GLU A 182 -31.05 -2.33 -29.86
CA GLU A 182 -31.01 -3.39 -28.84
C GLU A 182 -30.28 -4.66 -29.32
N LEU A 183 -30.49 -5.05 -30.59
CA LEU A 183 -29.73 -6.11 -31.24
C LEU A 183 -28.23 -5.78 -31.21
N ASN A 184 -27.81 -4.60 -31.67
CA ASN A 184 -26.40 -4.22 -31.71
C ASN A 184 -25.74 -4.24 -30.32
N ARG A 185 -26.42 -3.75 -29.26
CA ARG A 185 -25.89 -3.81 -27.89
C ARG A 185 -25.75 -5.24 -27.37
N SER A 186 -26.76 -6.09 -27.60
CA SER A 186 -26.74 -7.48 -27.14
C SER A 186 -25.75 -8.34 -27.93
N THR A 187 -25.61 -8.10 -29.25
CA THR A 187 -24.60 -8.74 -30.10
C THR A 187 -23.19 -8.38 -29.64
N LEU A 188 -22.86 -7.10 -29.46
CA LEU A 188 -21.54 -6.67 -28.96
C LEU A 188 -21.22 -7.29 -27.59
N SER A 189 -22.18 -7.28 -26.66
CA SER A 189 -21.98 -7.87 -25.32
C SER A 189 -21.78 -9.39 -25.36
N ARG A 190 -22.41 -10.09 -26.31
CA ARG A 190 -22.25 -11.55 -26.50
C ARG A 190 -20.93 -11.88 -27.17
N GLU A 191 -20.54 -11.10 -28.18
CA GLU A 191 -19.25 -11.23 -28.87
C GLU A 191 -18.08 -11.01 -27.89
N GLU A 192 -18.14 -9.97 -27.06
CA GLU A 192 -17.14 -9.70 -26.02
C GLU A 192 -17.03 -10.88 -25.03
N GLN A 193 -18.15 -11.46 -24.60
CA GLN A 193 -18.17 -12.65 -23.74
C GLN A 193 -17.57 -13.88 -24.43
N GLN A 194 -17.84 -14.09 -25.71
CA GLN A 194 -17.27 -15.20 -26.49
C GLN A 194 -15.75 -15.07 -26.63
N TYR A 195 -15.21 -13.87 -26.91
CA TYR A 195 -13.77 -13.64 -26.90
C TYR A 195 -13.16 -13.88 -25.52
N ILE A 196 -13.75 -13.33 -24.44
CA ILE A 196 -13.24 -13.53 -23.07
C ILE A 196 -13.18 -15.03 -22.73
N GLN A 197 -14.24 -15.77 -23.03
CA GLN A 197 -14.31 -17.21 -22.78
C GLN A 197 -13.22 -17.97 -23.57
N PHE A 198 -13.14 -17.78 -24.89
CA PHE A 198 -12.17 -18.45 -25.76
C PHE A 198 -10.72 -18.18 -25.32
N TYR A 199 -10.40 -16.92 -24.99
CA TYR A 199 -9.05 -16.54 -24.57
C TYR A 199 -8.70 -17.16 -23.20
N ALA A 200 -9.65 -17.18 -22.27
CA ALA A 200 -9.45 -17.72 -20.93
C ALA A 200 -9.33 -19.25 -20.89
N THR A 201 -10.11 -19.98 -21.71
CA THR A 201 -10.12 -21.46 -21.66
C THR A 201 -9.17 -22.13 -22.64
N GLU A 202 -8.80 -21.47 -23.74
CA GLU A 202 -7.96 -22.09 -24.77
C GLU A 202 -6.62 -21.37 -24.97
N ILE A 203 -6.61 -20.04 -25.12
CA ILE A 203 -5.39 -19.35 -25.58
C ILE A 203 -4.38 -19.10 -24.44
N TYR A 204 -4.79 -18.53 -23.30
CA TYR A 204 -3.85 -18.23 -22.22
C TYR A 204 -3.16 -19.49 -21.62
N PRO A 205 -3.85 -20.63 -21.42
CA PRO A 205 -3.21 -21.85 -20.93
C PRO A 205 -2.17 -22.41 -21.91
N GLU A 206 -2.49 -22.44 -23.22
CA GLU A 206 -1.58 -22.97 -24.24
C GLU A 206 -0.34 -22.06 -24.45
N ILE A 207 -0.47 -20.73 -24.28
CA ILE A 207 0.68 -19.82 -24.29
C ILE A 207 1.57 -20.02 -23.06
N ALA A 208 0.99 -20.24 -21.87
CA ALA A 208 1.76 -20.56 -20.67
C ALA A 208 2.54 -21.88 -20.82
N GLU A 209 1.93 -22.91 -21.40
CA GLU A 209 2.59 -24.18 -21.75
C GLU A 209 3.75 -23.96 -22.74
N ALA A 210 3.53 -23.17 -23.79
CA ALA A 210 4.56 -22.82 -24.77
C ALA A 210 5.75 -22.08 -24.15
N PHE A 211 5.50 -21.10 -23.26
CA PHE A 211 6.54 -20.36 -22.53
C PHE A 211 7.33 -21.26 -21.58
N ASN A 212 6.67 -22.13 -20.81
CA ASN A 212 7.34 -23.10 -19.95
C ASN A 212 8.24 -24.04 -20.76
N THR A 213 7.70 -24.62 -21.85
CA THR A 213 8.45 -25.48 -22.77
C THR A 213 9.67 -24.76 -23.34
N PHE A 214 9.51 -23.49 -23.74
CA PHE A 214 10.59 -22.69 -24.30
C PHE A 214 11.77 -22.55 -23.33
N VAL A 215 11.48 -22.17 -22.08
CA VAL A 215 12.49 -22.00 -21.03
C VAL A 215 13.14 -23.34 -20.66
N THR A 216 12.37 -24.43 -20.56
CA THR A 216 12.88 -25.77 -20.26
C THR A 216 13.87 -26.25 -21.33
N GLU A 217 13.61 -26.02 -22.61
CA GLU A 217 14.55 -26.41 -23.67
C GLU A 217 15.83 -25.57 -23.68
N LEU A 218 15.74 -24.26 -23.41
CA LEU A 218 16.94 -23.42 -23.24
C LEU A 218 17.81 -23.92 -22.07
N MET A 219 17.19 -24.28 -20.95
CA MET A 219 17.88 -24.85 -19.80
C MET A 219 18.54 -26.20 -20.13
N ALA A 220 17.85 -27.08 -20.86
CA ALA A 220 18.41 -28.36 -21.29
C ALA A 220 19.63 -28.18 -22.21
N ILE A 221 19.56 -27.27 -23.18
CA ILE A 221 20.70 -26.91 -24.05
C ILE A 221 21.86 -26.35 -23.21
N TYR A 222 21.57 -25.51 -22.21
CA TYR A 222 22.59 -24.93 -21.33
C TYR A 222 23.37 -25.98 -20.55
N LEU A 223 22.66 -26.88 -19.86
CA LEU A 223 23.26 -27.92 -19.03
C LEU A 223 24.07 -28.90 -19.87
N LEU A 224 23.57 -29.28 -21.05
CA LEU A 224 24.31 -30.11 -22.00
C LEU A 224 25.60 -29.42 -22.48
N LYS A 225 25.55 -28.12 -22.79
CA LYS A 225 26.75 -27.36 -23.21
C LYS A 225 27.76 -27.17 -22.07
N LEU A 226 27.31 -27.03 -20.82
CA LEU A 226 28.20 -27.05 -19.65
C LEU A 226 28.88 -28.41 -19.45
N GLN A 227 28.15 -29.51 -19.70
CA GLN A 227 28.68 -30.88 -19.62
C GLN A 227 29.68 -31.19 -20.74
N GLU A 228 29.39 -30.81 -21.99
CA GLU A 228 30.34 -30.90 -23.12
C GLU A 228 31.66 -30.15 -22.85
N LYS A 229 31.61 -29.06 -22.08
CA LYS A 229 32.78 -28.25 -21.68
C LYS A 229 33.48 -28.78 -20.43
N GLY A 230 32.95 -29.80 -19.76
CA GLY A 230 33.47 -30.31 -18.48
C GLY A 230 33.35 -29.30 -17.33
N ILE A 231 32.45 -28.32 -17.42
CA ILE A 231 32.19 -27.31 -16.39
C ILE A 231 31.20 -27.85 -15.35
N PHE A 232 30.27 -28.71 -15.78
CA PHE A 232 29.19 -29.27 -14.96
C PHE A 232 29.06 -30.76 -15.23
N ASP A 233 28.85 -31.54 -14.17
CA ASP A 233 28.67 -32.99 -14.26
C ASP A 233 27.24 -33.35 -13.84
N SER A 234 26.36 -33.56 -14.83
CA SER A 234 24.94 -33.83 -14.59
C SER A 234 24.68 -35.26 -14.11
N ASP A 235 25.60 -36.21 -14.35
CA ASP A 235 25.45 -37.60 -13.92
C ASP A 235 25.43 -37.69 -12.39
N LYS A 236 26.13 -36.78 -11.69
CA LYS A 236 26.09 -36.61 -10.24
C LYS A 236 24.74 -36.17 -9.68
N LEU A 237 23.80 -35.72 -10.51
CA LEU A 237 22.43 -35.41 -10.11
C LEU A 237 21.50 -36.63 -10.16
N SER A 238 21.90 -37.71 -10.84
CA SER A 238 21.01 -38.83 -11.18
C SER A 238 20.44 -39.60 -9.97
N ASP A 239 21.15 -39.58 -8.83
CA ASP A 239 20.71 -40.20 -7.57
C ASP A 239 19.62 -39.38 -6.84
N TYR A 240 19.42 -38.11 -7.20
CA TYR A 240 18.52 -37.18 -6.49
C TYR A 240 17.16 -37.05 -7.17
N SER A 241 16.08 -37.09 -6.39
CA SER A 241 14.71 -37.05 -6.94
C SER A 241 13.74 -36.30 -6.04
N LEU A 242 13.31 -35.12 -6.48
CA LEU A 242 12.29 -34.32 -5.78
C LEU A 242 10.97 -35.09 -5.64
N ASN A 243 10.53 -35.79 -6.69
CA ASN A 243 9.28 -36.58 -6.66
C ASN A 243 9.35 -37.69 -5.60
N LYS A 244 10.44 -38.48 -5.57
CA LYS A 244 10.62 -39.56 -4.58
C LYS A 244 10.77 -38.99 -3.17
N SER A 245 11.45 -37.87 -3.00
CA SER A 245 11.55 -37.15 -1.71
C SER A 245 10.16 -36.71 -1.21
N ALA A 246 9.34 -36.10 -2.07
CA ALA A 246 7.98 -35.69 -1.73
C ALA A 246 7.05 -36.88 -1.46
N GLU A 247 7.24 -38.03 -2.13
CA GLU A 247 6.51 -39.27 -1.83
C GLU A 247 6.90 -39.86 -0.47
N ILE A 248 8.18 -39.88 -0.13
CA ILE A 248 8.65 -40.29 1.21
C ILE A 248 8.07 -39.34 2.28
N LEU A 249 8.07 -38.04 2.02
CA LEU A 249 7.56 -37.03 2.94
C LEU A 249 6.06 -37.22 3.26
N LYS A 250 5.24 -37.72 2.33
CA LYS A 250 3.83 -38.07 2.61
C LYS A 250 3.67 -39.05 3.78
N ASN A 251 4.66 -39.91 4.02
CA ASN A 251 4.66 -40.87 5.14
C ASN A 251 4.80 -40.20 6.52
N ILE A 252 5.16 -38.91 6.60
CA ILE A 252 5.29 -38.17 7.86
C ILE A 252 3.97 -38.13 8.66
N LYS A 253 2.84 -38.29 7.98
CA LYS A 253 1.50 -38.38 8.59
C LYS A 253 1.18 -39.77 9.14
N LEU A 254 1.93 -40.80 8.76
CA LEU A 254 1.65 -42.22 9.02
C LEU A 254 2.54 -42.87 10.09
N VAL A 255 3.72 -42.30 10.36
CA VAL A 255 4.68 -42.84 11.33
C VAL A 255 4.89 -41.89 12.51
N ASP A 256 5.25 -42.41 13.68
CA ASP A 256 5.48 -41.58 14.88
C ASP A 256 6.80 -40.78 14.80
N ASP A 257 7.88 -41.41 14.34
CA ASP A 257 9.19 -40.75 14.18
C ASP A 257 9.21 -39.84 12.94
N LYS A 258 8.81 -38.59 13.14
CA LYS A 258 8.82 -37.54 12.11
C LYS A 258 10.25 -37.20 11.66
N LYS A 259 11.23 -37.28 12.58
CA LYS A 259 12.63 -36.93 12.30
C LYS A 259 13.23 -37.90 11.28
N ALA A 260 12.99 -39.20 11.44
CA ALA A 260 13.46 -40.22 10.51
C ALA A 260 12.90 -40.01 9.09
N VAL A 261 11.62 -39.66 8.93
CA VAL A 261 11.05 -39.40 7.59
C VAL A 261 11.65 -38.16 6.94
N LEU A 262 11.87 -37.08 7.70
CA LEU A 262 12.51 -35.87 7.19
C LEU A 262 13.94 -36.16 6.72
N VAL A 263 14.70 -36.94 7.50
CA VAL A 263 16.05 -37.39 7.16
C VAL A 263 16.07 -38.25 5.88
N GLU A 264 15.16 -39.22 5.73
CA GLU A 264 15.11 -40.06 4.52
C GLU A 264 14.63 -39.28 3.28
N ALA A 265 13.67 -38.38 3.42
CA ALA A 265 13.27 -37.47 2.34
C ALA A 265 14.43 -36.55 1.92
N TYR A 266 15.23 -36.08 2.89
CA TYR A 266 16.35 -35.17 2.68
C TYR A 266 17.51 -35.82 1.93
N LYS A 267 17.90 -37.04 2.32
CA LYS A 267 18.92 -37.84 1.62
C LYS A 267 18.58 -38.05 0.13
N ILE A 268 17.29 -38.16 -0.21
CA ILE A 268 16.81 -38.35 -1.57
C ILE A 268 16.72 -37.04 -2.36
N CYS A 269 16.46 -35.89 -1.72
CA CYS A 269 16.55 -34.59 -2.36
C CYS A 269 16.67 -33.45 -1.33
N PRO A 270 17.84 -32.79 -1.19
CA PRO A 270 18.00 -31.65 -0.28
C PRO A 270 17.30 -30.37 -0.76
N PHE A 271 16.83 -30.33 -2.02
CA PHE A 271 16.08 -29.19 -2.58
C PHE A 271 14.60 -29.19 -2.25
N ASN A 272 14.07 -30.22 -1.59
CA ASN A 272 12.63 -30.28 -1.32
C ASN A 272 12.26 -29.25 -0.25
N PRO A 273 11.57 -28.13 -0.58
CA PRO A 273 11.30 -27.05 0.37
C PRO A 273 10.37 -27.51 1.50
N ASP A 274 9.51 -28.49 1.22
CA ASP A 274 8.54 -29.02 2.17
C ASP A 274 9.21 -29.69 3.38
N ILE A 275 10.44 -30.21 3.23
CA ILE A 275 11.19 -30.78 4.36
C ILE A 275 11.46 -29.71 5.41
N TYR A 276 12.00 -28.57 5.01
CA TYR A 276 12.32 -27.46 5.93
C TYR A 276 11.05 -26.81 6.49
N ALA A 277 9.96 -26.79 5.71
CA ALA A 277 8.64 -26.38 6.20
C ALA A 277 8.05 -27.34 7.25
N ASP A 278 8.21 -28.65 7.06
CA ASP A 278 7.75 -29.66 8.02
C ASP A 278 8.64 -29.71 9.27
N VAL A 279 9.95 -29.48 9.17
CA VAL A 279 10.87 -29.25 10.31
C VAL A 279 10.32 -28.17 11.25
N MET A 280 9.87 -27.03 10.69
CA MET A 280 9.19 -25.96 11.45
C MET A 280 7.78 -26.34 11.96
N THR A 281 7.11 -27.29 11.33
CA THR A 281 5.73 -27.68 11.64
C THR A 281 5.66 -28.70 12.77
N TYR A 282 6.55 -29.70 12.77
CA TYR A 282 6.61 -30.75 13.80
C TYR A 282 7.48 -30.38 15.03
N GLY A 283 7.92 -29.12 15.14
CA GLY A 283 8.68 -28.64 16.29
C GLY A 283 10.12 -29.16 16.35
N LEU A 284 10.68 -29.53 15.21
CA LEU A 284 12.05 -30.04 15.05
C LEU A 284 13.03 -28.95 14.56
N PHE A 285 12.66 -27.67 14.76
CA PHE A 285 13.44 -26.53 14.27
C PHE A 285 14.88 -26.57 14.79
N ASP A 286 15.82 -26.40 13.88
CA ASP A 286 17.24 -26.48 14.14
C ASP A 286 17.95 -25.43 13.27
N VAL A 287 18.77 -24.60 13.90
CA VAL A 287 19.45 -23.48 13.24
C VAL A 287 20.38 -23.97 12.13
N ASP A 288 21.13 -25.04 12.38
CA ASP A 288 22.10 -25.55 11.42
C ASP A 288 21.41 -26.18 10.20
N THR A 289 20.29 -26.89 10.40
CA THR A 289 19.41 -27.37 9.31
C THR A 289 18.96 -26.24 8.40
N MET A 290 18.55 -25.10 8.97
CA MET A 290 18.10 -23.95 8.20
C MET A 290 19.26 -23.21 7.53
N LYS A 291 20.44 -23.12 8.18
CA LYS A 291 21.66 -22.62 7.52
C LYS A 291 22.01 -23.50 6.31
N GLY A 292 21.91 -24.83 6.45
CA GLY A 292 22.06 -25.79 5.35
C GLY A 292 21.05 -25.57 4.22
N ALA A 293 19.83 -25.11 4.50
CA ALA A 293 18.85 -24.78 3.47
C ALA A 293 19.29 -23.62 2.54
N LYS A 294 20.11 -22.68 3.05
CA LYS A 294 20.70 -21.57 2.25
C LYS A 294 21.72 -22.09 1.23
N GLU A 295 22.47 -23.15 1.56
CA GLU A 295 23.41 -23.81 0.63
C GLU A 295 22.70 -24.47 -0.57
N PHE A 296 21.40 -24.76 -0.44
CA PHE A 296 20.53 -25.27 -1.49
C PHE A 296 19.56 -24.21 -2.03
N HIS A 297 19.81 -22.93 -1.76
CA HIS A 297 19.03 -21.76 -2.20
C HIS A 297 17.53 -21.77 -1.82
N GLN A 298 17.18 -22.39 -0.70
CA GLN A 298 15.79 -22.50 -0.23
C GLN A 298 15.35 -21.32 0.65
N GLU A 299 16.24 -20.38 0.98
CA GLU A 299 15.97 -19.25 1.88
C GLU A 299 14.76 -18.42 1.43
N THR A 300 14.61 -18.17 0.13
CA THR A 300 13.54 -17.32 -0.42
C THR A 300 12.14 -17.87 -0.12
N MET A 301 11.96 -19.20 -0.19
CA MET A 301 10.71 -19.87 0.19
C MET A 301 10.46 -19.81 1.71
N LEU A 302 11.54 -19.91 2.50
CA LEU A 302 11.47 -20.09 3.95
C LEU A 302 11.32 -18.76 4.72
N VAL A 303 11.84 -17.64 4.20
CA VAL A 303 11.74 -16.30 4.82
C VAL A 303 10.31 -15.96 5.24
N GLY A 304 9.32 -16.17 4.36
CA GLY A 304 7.91 -15.87 4.67
C GLY A 304 7.32 -16.71 5.82
N ILE A 305 7.78 -17.96 5.95
CA ILE A 305 7.36 -18.88 7.02
C ILE A 305 8.01 -18.47 8.35
N ILE A 306 9.32 -18.17 8.32
CA ILE A 306 10.10 -17.72 9.47
C ILE A 306 9.57 -16.38 10.00
N GLU A 307 9.33 -15.39 9.14
CA GLU A 307 8.73 -14.11 9.54
C GLU A 307 7.39 -14.29 10.25
N LYS A 308 6.55 -15.22 9.77
CA LYS A 308 5.24 -15.52 10.37
C LYS A 308 5.40 -16.16 11.75
N LYS A 309 6.38 -17.05 11.94
CA LYS A 309 6.71 -17.66 13.23
C LYS A 309 7.19 -16.62 14.24
N ILE A 310 8.07 -15.70 13.82
CA ILE A 310 8.54 -14.58 14.66
C ILE A 310 7.37 -13.67 15.05
N LYS A 311 6.62 -13.13 14.06
CA LYS A 311 5.45 -12.25 14.28
C LYS A 311 4.44 -12.83 15.26
N SER A 312 4.20 -14.14 15.21
CA SER A 312 3.23 -14.84 16.07
C SER A 312 3.70 -15.00 17.52
N ASN A 313 5.00 -14.81 17.81
CA ASN A 313 5.62 -15.09 19.10
C ASN A 313 6.49 -13.93 19.62
N LEU A 314 6.32 -12.70 19.13
CA LEU A 314 7.12 -11.53 19.57
C LEU A 314 7.11 -11.28 21.09
N ASN A 315 6.08 -11.76 21.80
CA ASN A 315 6.01 -11.65 23.27
C ASN A 315 6.92 -12.67 24.01
N ASP A 316 7.59 -13.57 23.29
CA ASP A 316 8.41 -14.66 23.81
C ASP A 316 9.70 -14.78 22.98
N LEU A 317 10.74 -14.05 23.40
CA LEU A 317 12.01 -14.01 22.68
C LEU A 317 12.75 -15.35 22.70
N GLU A 318 12.64 -16.15 23.76
CA GLU A 318 13.24 -17.48 23.82
C GLU A 318 12.67 -18.39 22.72
N LYS A 319 11.35 -18.33 22.46
CA LYS A 319 10.74 -19.07 21.35
C LYS A 319 11.03 -18.53 19.95
N THR A 320 11.58 -17.31 19.83
CA THR A 320 11.84 -16.66 18.53
C THR A 320 13.32 -16.48 18.20
N LYS A 321 14.21 -16.60 19.17
CA LYS A 321 15.66 -16.44 19.05
C LYS A 321 16.24 -17.18 17.84
N ASP A 322 16.04 -18.49 17.78
CA ASP A 322 16.62 -19.33 16.72
C ASP A 322 16.06 -18.96 15.33
N TYR A 323 14.79 -18.53 15.25
CA TYR A 323 14.20 -18.01 14.02
C TYR A 323 14.79 -16.65 13.60
N ILE A 324 15.13 -15.80 14.58
CA ILE A 324 15.77 -14.50 14.35
C ILE A 324 17.22 -14.70 13.87
N GLU A 325 17.98 -15.63 14.48
CA GLU A 325 19.33 -15.99 14.04
C GLU A 325 19.35 -16.46 12.58
N VAL A 326 18.45 -17.38 12.21
CA VAL A 326 18.32 -17.87 10.82
C VAL A 326 17.93 -16.75 9.87
N LEU A 327 16.98 -15.88 10.25
CA LEU A 327 16.55 -14.77 9.39
C LEU A 327 17.64 -13.69 9.23
N ALA A 328 18.46 -13.47 10.27
CA ALA A 328 19.62 -12.60 10.23
C ALA A 328 20.69 -13.17 9.29
N TYR A 329 20.96 -14.48 9.38
CA TYR A 329 21.86 -15.20 8.47
C TYR A 329 21.37 -15.21 7.02
N TYR A 330 20.06 -15.34 6.76
CA TYR A 330 19.51 -15.29 5.40
C TYR A 330 19.60 -13.91 4.76
N HIS A 331 19.52 -12.83 5.55
CA HIS A 331 19.56 -11.45 5.06
C HIS A 331 20.94 -10.78 5.14
N ASP A 332 21.97 -11.50 5.62
CA ASP A 332 23.31 -10.98 5.93
C ASP A 332 23.26 -9.70 6.81
N LYS A 333 22.47 -9.78 7.90
CA LYS A 333 22.23 -8.69 8.87
C LYS A 333 22.48 -9.13 10.31
N SER A 334 22.49 -8.19 11.25
CA SER A 334 22.49 -8.51 12.68
C SER A 334 21.08 -8.92 13.15
N GLU A 335 21.01 -9.77 14.18
CA GLU A 335 19.75 -10.10 14.87
C GLU A 335 19.02 -8.85 15.37
N THR A 336 19.75 -7.83 15.82
CA THR A 336 19.23 -6.53 16.25
C THR A 336 18.51 -5.79 15.11
N ASP A 337 19.02 -5.84 13.88
CA ASP A 337 18.38 -5.21 12.72
C ASP A 337 17.10 -5.96 12.30
N ILE A 338 17.11 -7.29 12.43
CA ILE A 338 15.92 -8.12 12.24
C ILE A 338 14.86 -7.80 13.29
N LEU A 339 15.24 -7.72 14.57
CA LEU A 339 14.34 -7.33 15.66
C LEU A 339 13.76 -5.92 15.46
N LYS A 340 14.59 -4.93 15.08
CA LYS A 340 14.11 -3.56 14.76
C LYS A 340 13.01 -3.58 13.70
N LYS A 341 13.17 -4.36 12.61
CA LYS A 341 12.14 -4.51 11.57
C LYS A 341 10.79 -5.01 12.11
N PHE A 342 10.77 -5.88 13.12
CA PHE A 342 9.51 -6.36 13.72
C PHE A 342 8.91 -5.40 14.76
N TYR A 343 9.75 -4.65 15.48
CA TYR A 343 9.31 -3.67 16.50
C TYR A 343 9.19 -2.23 15.97
N GLU A 344 9.43 -1.98 14.69
CA GLU A 344 9.46 -0.67 14.03
C GLU A 344 8.25 0.20 14.37
N SER A 345 7.05 -0.38 14.41
CA SER A 345 5.81 0.33 14.76
C SER A 345 5.75 0.75 16.23
N THR A 346 6.19 -0.12 17.15
CA THR A 346 6.27 0.16 18.59
C THR A 346 7.35 1.20 18.89
N ILE A 347 8.53 1.05 18.29
CA ILE A 347 9.65 1.99 18.39
C ILE A 347 9.21 3.38 17.88
N SER A 348 8.62 3.44 16.68
CA SER A 348 8.11 4.68 16.08
C SER A 348 7.03 5.32 16.94
N LYS A 349 6.11 4.53 17.52
CA LYS A 349 5.09 5.04 18.43
C LYS A 349 5.73 5.73 19.65
N ILE A 350 6.66 5.06 20.34
CA ILE A 350 7.33 5.62 21.52
C ILE A 350 8.09 6.91 21.17
N LYS A 351 8.83 6.93 20.05
CA LYS A 351 9.52 8.16 19.59
C LYS A 351 8.53 9.29 19.30
N ASN A 352 7.38 9.01 18.69
CA ASN A 352 6.33 9.99 18.44
C ASN A 352 5.64 10.47 19.74
N ASP A 353 5.37 9.57 20.68
CA ASP A 353 4.78 9.89 21.99
C ASP A 353 5.70 10.90 22.74
N TYR A 354 7.03 10.70 22.72
CA TYR A 354 8.02 11.67 23.22
C TYR A 354 8.14 12.94 22.37
N HIS A 355 8.02 12.84 21.05
CA HIS A 355 8.05 14.00 20.16
C HIS A 355 6.87 14.94 20.39
N GLU A 356 5.68 14.43 20.69
CA GLU A 356 4.51 15.24 21.03
C GLU A 356 4.70 15.99 22.37
N ILE A 357 5.31 15.37 23.38
CA ILE A 357 5.73 16.05 24.62
C ILE A 357 6.74 17.17 24.32
N PHE A 358 7.72 16.90 23.46
CA PHE A 358 8.68 17.92 22.98
C PHE A 358 7.98 19.09 22.26
N LEU A 359 7.02 18.81 21.37
CA LEU A 359 6.29 19.84 20.63
C LEU A 359 5.44 20.73 21.53
N VAL A 360 4.83 20.18 22.59
CA VAL A 360 4.13 20.98 23.62
C VAL A 360 5.08 21.93 24.37
N CYS A 361 6.36 21.57 24.52
CA CYS A 361 7.37 22.40 25.17
C CYS A 361 7.97 23.50 24.26
N ILE A 362 7.73 23.49 22.94
CA ILE A 362 8.32 24.47 22.01
C ILE A 362 7.30 25.29 21.20
N ASP A 363 6.06 24.82 21.07
CA ASP A 363 4.98 25.50 20.36
C ASP A 363 3.93 26.02 21.34
N SER A 364 3.84 27.35 21.47
CA SER A 364 2.91 28.03 22.37
C SER A 364 1.43 27.75 22.05
N ARG A 365 1.08 27.42 20.81
CA ARG A 365 -0.29 27.03 20.43
C ARG A 365 -0.63 25.63 20.93
N ARG A 366 0.31 24.70 20.83
CA ARG A 366 0.19 23.35 21.40
C ARG A 366 0.13 23.41 22.92
N LEU A 367 0.96 24.22 23.57
CA LEU A 367 0.91 24.47 25.01
C LEU A 367 -0.45 25.03 25.46
N ASN A 368 -0.96 26.09 24.81
CA ASN A 368 -2.26 26.69 25.13
C ASN A 368 -3.41 25.67 24.96
N THR A 369 -3.35 24.85 23.91
CA THR A 369 -4.33 23.76 23.68
C THR A 369 -4.25 22.72 24.79
N TRP A 370 -3.04 22.26 25.14
CA TRP A 370 -2.83 21.30 26.23
C TRP A 370 -3.36 21.82 27.57
N ILE A 371 -3.08 23.08 27.92
CA ILE A 371 -3.58 23.75 29.12
C ILE A 371 -5.12 23.74 29.14
N LYS A 372 -5.77 24.05 28.02
CA LYS A 372 -7.25 24.07 27.92
C LYS A 372 -7.88 22.69 28.11
N ASP A 373 -7.26 21.65 27.58
CA ASP A 373 -7.79 20.29 27.64
C ASP A 373 -7.48 19.57 28.96
N HIS A 374 -6.33 19.83 29.59
CA HIS A 374 -5.89 19.13 30.80
C HIS A 374 -6.04 19.95 32.09
N ILE A 375 -5.88 21.28 32.05
CA ILE A 375 -6.04 22.16 33.21
C ILE A 375 -7.50 22.63 33.34
N ASN A 376 -7.95 23.52 32.46
CA ASN A 376 -9.35 23.95 32.36
C ASN A 376 -9.60 24.74 31.07
N LYS A 377 -10.83 24.72 30.54
CA LYS A 377 -11.24 25.59 29.42
C LYS A 377 -11.54 27.03 29.86
N ASP A 378 -11.84 27.21 31.14
CA ASP A 378 -12.16 28.50 31.76
C ASP A 378 -10.88 29.22 32.21
N ARG A 379 -10.62 30.41 31.63
CA ARG A 379 -9.41 31.22 31.91
C ARG A 379 -9.29 31.63 33.38
N ASP A 380 -10.40 31.93 34.06
CA ASP A 380 -10.38 32.33 35.47
C ASP A 380 -9.96 31.17 36.37
N LYS A 381 -10.32 29.94 35.99
CA LYS A 381 -9.88 28.72 36.67
C LYS A 381 -8.42 28.37 36.36
N ILE A 382 -7.95 28.60 35.12
CA ILE A 382 -6.51 28.46 34.78
C ILE A 382 -5.69 29.43 35.64
N ALA A 383 -6.03 30.72 35.67
CA ALA A 383 -5.33 31.75 36.43
C ALA A 383 -5.30 31.48 37.96
N SER A 384 -6.25 30.71 38.47
CA SER A 384 -6.37 30.33 39.88
C SER A 384 -5.81 28.93 40.20
N THR A 385 -5.16 28.26 39.25
CA THR A 385 -4.64 26.89 39.43
C THR A 385 -3.33 26.90 40.23
N LEU A 386 -3.25 26.08 41.28
CA LEU A 386 -2.06 25.93 42.12
C LEU A 386 -0.96 25.11 41.41
N GLU A 387 0.31 25.43 41.70
CA GLU A 387 1.49 24.76 41.12
C GLU A 387 1.45 23.24 41.33
N GLU A 388 1.11 22.76 42.53
CA GLU A 388 0.99 21.32 42.82
C GLU A 388 0.01 20.61 41.87
N SER A 389 -1.13 21.26 41.56
CA SER A 389 -2.11 20.75 40.60
C SER A 389 -1.57 20.73 39.16
N VAL A 390 -0.72 21.70 38.78
CA VAL A 390 -0.02 21.68 37.49
C VAL A 390 0.96 20.50 37.43
N ARG A 391 1.77 20.32 38.48
CA ARG A 391 2.76 19.24 38.57
C ARG A 391 2.11 17.87 38.46
N ASP A 392 1.03 17.63 39.19
CA ASP A 392 0.26 16.38 39.12
C ASP A 392 -0.30 16.10 37.72
N LYS A 393 -0.86 17.13 37.07
CA LYS A 393 -1.43 17.01 35.72
C LYS A 393 -0.36 16.72 34.67
N VAL A 394 0.78 17.40 34.71
CA VAL A 394 1.91 17.17 33.79
C VAL A 394 2.51 15.77 33.98
N ASN A 395 2.81 15.37 35.23
CA ASN A 395 3.39 14.06 35.52
C ASN A 395 2.43 12.91 35.17
N SER A 396 1.14 13.07 35.45
CA SER A 396 0.11 12.11 35.06
C SER A 396 -0.01 12.00 33.54
N TRP A 397 -0.01 13.13 32.83
CA TRP A 397 -0.07 13.13 31.36
C TRP A 397 1.13 12.41 30.74
N ILE A 398 2.37 12.78 31.10
CA ILE A 398 3.58 12.13 30.58
C ILE A 398 3.51 10.61 30.82
N ARG A 399 3.19 10.18 32.05
CA ARG A 399 3.08 8.76 32.43
C ARG A 399 1.99 8.00 31.66
N ASN A 400 0.92 8.68 31.22
CA ASN A 400 -0.16 8.07 30.44
C ASN A 400 0.10 8.13 28.92
N THR A 401 0.98 9.03 28.47
CA THR A 401 1.37 9.19 27.06
C THR A 401 2.41 8.15 26.64
N VAL A 402 3.42 7.89 27.49
CA VAL A 402 4.54 6.98 27.15
C VAL A 402 4.46 5.66 27.92
N ASP A 403 4.68 4.53 27.23
CA ASP A 403 4.72 3.21 27.87
C ASP A 403 6.15 2.90 28.34
N ASN A 404 6.46 3.26 29.59
CA ASN A 404 7.77 2.99 30.21
C ASN A 404 8.18 1.52 30.10
N LYS A 405 7.23 0.58 30.26
CA LYS A 405 7.52 -0.85 30.26
C LYS A 405 7.90 -1.35 28.86
N GLN A 406 7.23 -0.85 27.82
CA GLN A 406 7.64 -1.13 26.44
C GLN A 406 9.00 -0.49 26.11
N TYR A 407 9.25 0.74 26.55
CA TYR A 407 10.56 1.37 26.38
C TYR A 407 11.68 0.56 27.05
N GLU A 408 11.51 0.19 28.33
CA GLU A 408 12.49 -0.58 29.11
C GLU A 408 12.79 -1.92 28.43
N ASN A 409 11.76 -2.67 28.01
CA ASN A 409 11.92 -3.92 27.28
C ASN A 409 12.74 -3.74 25.99
N LEU A 410 12.40 -2.75 25.15
CA LEU A 410 13.09 -2.49 23.90
C LEU A 410 14.52 -1.95 24.10
N SER A 411 14.77 -1.24 25.20
CA SER A 411 16.08 -0.70 25.57
C SER A 411 17.03 -1.81 26.03
N VAL A 412 16.53 -2.77 26.84
CA VAL A 412 17.28 -3.98 27.22
C VAL A 412 17.66 -4.82 25.99
N MET A 413 16.82 -4.84 24.95
CA MET A 413 17.10 -5.49 23.67
C MET A 413 18.04 -4.68 22.74
N GLY A 414 18.46 -3.47 23.13
CA GLY A 414 19.30 -2.60 22.28
C GLY A 414 18.59 -2.03 21.04
N LEU A 415 17.25 -2.01 21.02
CA LEU A 415 16.45 -1.58 19.88
C LEU A 415 16.12 -0.09 19.91
N ILE A 416 16.06 0.51 21.10
CA ILE A 416 15.87 1.94 21.34
C ILE A 416 16.85 2.43 22.43
N SER A 417 17.26 3.69 22.34
CA SER A 417 18.21 4.32 23.27
C SER A 417 17.62 5.58 23.90
N ILE A 418 18.32 6.14 24.90
CA ILE A 418 17.96 7.43 25.50
C ILE A 418 18.18 8.58 24.50
N ASP A 419 19.16 8.45 23.60
CA ASP A 419 19.44 9.44 22.55
C ASP A 419 18.30 9.54 21.51
N ASP A 420 17.45 8.51 21.40
CA ASP A 420 16.26 8.53 20.53
C ASP A 420 15.08 9.36 21.08
N ILE A 421 15.07 9.65 22.39
CA ILE A 421 13.91 10.27 23.07
C ILE A 421 14.23 11.54 23.87
N LYS A 422 15.50 11.83 24.14
CA LYS A 422 15.92 13.03 24.88
C LYS A 422 15.94 14.28 23.99
N TYR A 423 16.01 15.47 24.62
CA TYR A 423 16.37 16.69 23.88
C TYR A 423 17.76 16.57 23.26
N LYS A 424 17.93 17.08 22.03
CA LYS A 424 19.18 17.00 21.25
C LYS A 424 20.46 17.35 22.04
N ASP A 425 20.38 18.37 22.89
CA ASP A 425 21.52 18.89 23.67
C ASP A 425 21.47 18.45 25.16
N SER A 426 20.62 17.46 25.50
CA SER A 426 20.49 16.95 26.86
C SER A 426 21.62 15.99 27.25
N THR A 427 22.12 16.18 28.46
CA THR A 427 23.12 15.32 29.12
C THR A 427 22.49 14.18 29.92
N LYS A 428 21.15 14.04 29.92
CA LYS A 428 20.46 12.98 30.67
C LYS A 428 20.72 11.60 30.06
N THR A 429 20.82 10.59 30.93
CA THR A 429 21.25 9.23 30.54
C THR A 429 20.27 8.13 30.97
N THR A 430 19.23 8.48 31.73
CA THR A 430 18.20 7.54 32.20
C THR A 430 16.79 8.00 31.84
N LEU A 431 15.85 7.06 31.72
CA LEU A 431 14.46 7.35 31.35
C LEU A 431 13.80 8.32 32.33
N ALA A 432 14.02 8.10 33.63
CA ALA A 432 13.48 8.94 34.70
C ALA A 432 14.01 10.38 34.61
N GLU A 433 15.31 10.58 34.39
CA GLU A 433 15.88 11.92 34.22
C GLU A 433 15.33 12.66 33.00
N VAL A 434 15.13 11.96 31.88
CA VAL A 434 14.53 12.54 30.66
C VAL A 434 13.07 12.94 30.92
N GLN A 435 12.29 12.07 31.59
CA GLN A 435 10.91 12.38 31.98
C GLN A 435 10.83 13.57 32.93
N THR A 436 11.73 13.67 33.92
CA THR A 436 11.85 14.85 34.79
C THR A 436 12.24 16.10 34.00
N GLU A 437 13.18 16.02 33.05
CA GLU A 437 13.55 17.18 32.21
C GLU A 437 12.37 17.70 31.38
N TYR A 438 11.57 16.80 30.79
CA TYR A 438 10.33 17.19 30.09
C TYR A 438 9.30 17.79 31.04
N ALA A 439 9.06 17.16 32.19
CA ALA A 439 8.11 17.63 33.17
C ALA A 439 8.47 19.03 33.68
N ASP A 440 9.70 19.26 34.13
CA ASP A 440 10.14 20.54 34.71
C ASP A 440 10.08 21.69 33.68
N LYS A 441 10.48 21.44 32.42
CA LYS A 441 10.34 22.44 31.33
C LYS A 441 8.88 22.79 31.08
N MET A 442 8.01 21.78 31.00
CA MET A 442 6.59 21.98 30.75
C MET A 442 5.89 22.68 31.92
N ILE A 443 6.21 22.31 33.16
CA ILE A 443 5.71 22.99 34.38
C ILE A 443 6.12 24.46 34.38
N ALA A 444 7.40 24.78 34.10
CA ALA A 444 7.87 26.16 34.05
C ALA A 444 7.08 27.00 33.01
N LEU A 445 6.92 26.48 31.80
CA LEU A 445 6.15 27.15 30.73
C LEU A 445 4.67 27.37 31.10
N ILE A 446 4.04 26.42 31.79
CA ILE A 446 2.65 26.55 32.25
C ILE A 446 2.54 27.59 33.37
N LEU A 447 3.50 27.62 34.31
CA LEU A 447 3.51 28.60 35.40
C LEU A 447 3.73 30.02 34.88
N ASP A 448 4.63 30.20 33.90
CA ASP A 448 4.81 31.48 33.20
C ASP A 448 3.53 31.90 32.46
N TYR A 449 2.83 30.97 31.78
CA TYR A 449 1.53 31.23 31.14
C TYR A 449 0.45 31.65 32.17
N ILE A 450 0.34 30.94 33.30
CA ILE A 450 -0.61 31.26 34.38
C ILE A 450 -0.31 32.65 34.97
N LYS A 451 0.97 32.97 35.17
CA LYS A 451 1.41 34.28 35.67
C LYS A 451 1.05 35.41 34.70
N GLU A 452 1.41 35.29 33.42
CA GLU A 452 1.08 36.29 32.40
C GLU A 452 -0.45 36.47 32.25
N LEU A 453 -1.21 35.38 32.32
CA LEU A 453 -2.68 35.40 32.31
C LEU A 453 -3.25 36.15 33.53
N GLY A 454 -2.68 35.94 34.72
CA GLY A 454 -3.04 36.64 35.95
C GLY A 454 -2.70 38.14 35.92
N GLU A 455 -1.53 38.51 35.39
CA GLU A 455 -1.13 39.91 35.20
C GLU A 455 -2.06 40.64 34.23
N LYS A 456 -2.42 39.99 33.10
CA LYS A 456 -3.41 40.50 32.14
C LYS A 456 -4.79 40.64 32.74
N LYS A 457 -5.25 39.65 33.53
CA LYS A 457 -6.52 39.72 34.25
C LYS A 457 -6.59 40.91 35.20
N ALA A 458 -5.58 41.09 36.05
CA ALA A 458 -5.53 42.19 37.00
C ALA A 458 -5.48 43.57 36.31
N ALA A 459 -4.80 43.67 35.16
CA ALA A 459 -4.79 44.88 34.34
C ALA A 459 -6.18 45.18 33.70
N TYR A 460 -6.86 44.16 33.19
CA TYR A 460 -8.21 44.24 32.65
C TYR A 460 -9.23 44.66 33.71
N GLU A 461 -9.29 43.97 34.85
CA GLU A 461 -10.23 44.24 35.94
C GLU A 461 -10.06 45.67 36.47
N LYS A 462 -8.82 46.08 36.78
CA LYS A 462 -8.50 47.44 37.26
C LYS A 462 -8.87 48.53 36.24
N ALA A 463 -8.76 48.25 34.95
CA ALA A 463 -9.15 49.20 33.90
C ALA A 463 -10.68 49.32 33.80
N TYR A 464 -11.40 48.19 33.85
CA TYR A 464 -12.86 48.18 33.84
C TYR A 464 -13.47 48.77 35.12
N ASP A 465 -12.90 48.53 36.29
CA ASP A 465 -13.35 49.19 37.54
C ASP A 465 -13.29 50.71 37.43
N LYS A 466 -12.16 51.25 36.92
CA LYS A 466 -11.99 52.68 36.69
C LYS A 466 -12.96 53.23 35.65
N TYR A 467 -13.17 52.50 34.55
CA TYR A 467 -14.10 52.88 33.48
C TYR A 467 -15.56 52.87 33.96
N ASN A 468 -15.97 51.82 34.67
CA ASN A 468 -17.32 51.69 35.24
C ASN A 468 -17.60 52.76 36.32
N ALA A 469 -16.60 53.13 37.12
CA ALA A 469 -16.70 54.24 38.06
C ALA A 469 -16.94 55.57 37.34
N GLY A 470 -16.17 55.89 36.29
CA GLY A 470 -16.36 57.12 35.51
C GLY A 470 -17.67 57.15 34.71
N LEU A 471 -18.09 56.02 34.14
CA LEU A 471 -19.43 55.88 33.54
C LEU A 471 -20.52 56.24 34.55
N LYS A 472 -20.41 55.73 35.78
CA LYS A 472 -21.36 56.02 36.85
C LYS A 472 -21.35 57.50 37.24
N GLU A 473 -20.19 58.14 37.38
CA GLU A 473 -20.09 59.58 37.65
C GLU A 473 -20.80 60.42 36.57
N HIS A 474 -20.60 60.12 35.29
CA HIS A 474 -21.30 60.78 34.19
C HIS A 474 -22.82 60.52 34.21
N MET A 475 -23.25 59.28 34.47
CA MET A 475 -24.68 58.94 34.57
C MET A 475 -25.37 59.63 35.77
N ASP A 476 -24.71 59.67 36.93
CA ASP A 476 -25.22 60.33 38.14
C ASP A 476 -25.33 61.86 37.93
N ALA A 477 -24.36 62.48 37.23
CA ALA A 477 -24.42 63.89 36.85
C ALA A 477 -25.58 64.21 35.90
N ILE A 478 -25.80 63.37 34.87
CA ILE A 478 -26.94 63.48 33.94
C ILE A 478 -28.28 63.28 34.70
N ALA A 479 -28.35 62.32 35.63
CA ALA A 479 -29.53 62.06 36.43
C ALA A 479 -29.86 63.24 37.37
N ALA A 480 -28.85 63.81 38.03
CA ALA A 480 -28.99 64.99 38.88
C ALA A 480 -29.54 66.20 38.09
N LYS A 481 -28.95 66.49 36.91
CA LYS A 481 -29.41 67.59 36.04
C LYS A 481 -30.80 67.36 35.44
N ASN A 482 -31.15 66.12 35.12
CA ASN A 482 -32.53 65.78 34.72
C ASN A 482 -33.54 66.00 35.85
N ASN A 483 -33.16 65.71 37.10
CA ASN A 483 -34.02 65.98 38.26
C ASN A 483 -34.13 67.49 38.54
N GLU A 484 -33.04 68.26 38.41
CA GLU A 484 -33.06 69.73 38.49
C GLU A 484 -34.02 70.33 37.44
N LEU A 485 -34.01 69.79 36.20
CA LEU A 485 -34.91 70.20 35.11
C LEU A 485 -36.38 69.87 35.40
N LYS A 486 -36.68 68.69 35.97
CA LYS A 486 -38.05 68.27 36.34
C LYS A 486 -38.67 69.16 37.42
N GLN A 487 -37.86 69.69 38.34
CA GLN A 487 -38.32 70.57 39.42
C GLN A 487 -38.66 72.01 38.97
N GLN A 488 -38.32 72.39 37.73
CA GLN A 488 -38.59 73.74 37.23
C GLN A 488 -40.07 73.95 36.87
N GLY A 489 -40.70 74.97 37.48
CA GLY A 489 -42.09 75.36 37.24
C GLY A 489 -42.40 75.70 35.77
N LEU A 490 -43.70 75.70 35.39
CA LEU A 490 -44.13 75.77 33.99
C LEU A 490 -43.51 76.94 33.21
N PHE A 491 -43.40 78.11 33.84
CA PHE A 491 -42.97 79.38 33.23
C PHE A 491 -41.46 79.67 33.30
N ALA A 492 -40.64 78.76 33.85
CA ALA A 492 -39.19 78.94 34.01
C ALA A 492 -38.38 78.73 32.70
N PHE A 493 -38.81 79.33 31.59
CA PHE A 493 -38.32 79.03 30.23
C PHE A 493 -36.81 79.24 30.06
N SER A 494 -36.25 80.34 30.59
CA SER A 494 -34.81 80.62 30.48
C SER A 494 -33.97 79.54 31.19
N LYS A 495 -34.31 79.21 32.44
CA LYS A 495 -33.57 78.19 33.21
C LYS A 495 -33.75 76.78 32.63
N LYS A 496 -34.93 76.46 32.09
CA LYS A 496 -35.17 75.21 31.35
C LYS A 496 -34.35 75.11 30.06
N LYS A 497 -34.10 76.22 29.36
CA LYS A 497 -33.24 76.25 28.17
C LYS A 497 -31.76 76.02 28.54
N GLU A 498 -31.29 76.68 29.59
CA GLU A 498 -29.93 76.51 30.13
C GLU A 498 -29.67 75.07 30.57
N LEU A 499 -30.56 74.48 31.38
CA LEU A 499 -30.43 73.10 31.86
C LEU A 499 -30.49 72.05 30.73
N LYS A 500 -31.24 72.31 29.65
CA LYS A 500 -31.22 71.45 28.46
C LYS A 500 -29.89 71.53 27.72
N ALA A 501 -29.34 72.72 27.51
CA ALA A 501 -28.03 72.86 26.87
C ALA A 501 -26.90 72.23 27.70
N GLU A 502 -26.98 72.28 29.03
CA GLU A 502 -26.04 71.58 29.91
C GLU A 502 -26.23 70.05 29.90
N LEU A 503 -27.46 69.55 29.82
CA LEU A 503 -27.74 68.12 29.58
C LEU A 503 -27.19 67.65 28.23
N ASP A 504 -27.36 68.43 27.16
CA ASP A 504 -26.80 68.10 25.84
C ASP A 504 -25.26 68.04 25.89
N ARG A 505 -24.62 68.92 26.67
CA ARG A 505 -23.17 68.87 26.93
C ARG A 505 -22.76 67.60 27.69
N LEU A 506 -23.42 67.30 28.81
CA LEU A 506 -23.14 66.12 29.63
C LEU A 506 -23.39 64.80 28.89
N ASN A 507 -24.44 64.71 28.08
CA ASN A 507 -24.69 63.55 27.22
C ASN A 507 -23.58 63.37 26.17
N LYS A 508 -23.06 64.46 25.60
CA LYS A 508 -21.92 64.41 24.67
C LYS A 508 -20.62 63.97 25.37
N GLU A 509 -20.35 64.50 26.56
CA GLU A 509 -19.23 64.08 27.41
C GLU A 509 -19.33 62.58 27.75
N TYR A 510 -20.52 62.07 28.09
CA TYR A 510 -20.77 60.65 28.34
C TYR A 510 -20.52 59.76 27.10
N GLU A 511 -21.01 60.16 25.92
CA GLU A 511 -20.76 59.40 24.67
C GLU A 511 -19.30 59.46 24.23
N GLU A 512 -18.57 60.54 24.53
CA GLU A 512 -17.11 60.63 24.33
C GLU A 512 -16.37 59.74 25.33
N TYR A 513 -16.78 59.71 26.60
CA TYR A 513 -16.22 58.82 27.62
C TYR A 513 -16.46 57.34 27.29
N ARG A 514 -17.66 56.96 26.80
CA ARG A 514 -17.99 55.58 26.42
C ARG A 514 -17.10 55.03 25.29
N ARG A 515 -16.43 55.89 24.51
CA ARG A 515 -15.44 55.48 23.49
C ARG A 515 -14.06 55.20 24.07
N THR A 516 -13.83 55.46 25.35
CA THR A 516 -12.58 55.18 26.06
C THR A 516 -12.56 53.79 26.73
N GLU A 517 -13.56 52.95 26.45
CA GLU A 517 -13.65 51.59 26.95
C GLU A 517 -12.35 50.81 26.68
N PRO A 518 -11.76 50.13 27.69
CA PRO A 518 -10.45 49.48 27.56
C PRO A 518 -10.52 48.11 26.86
N VAL A 519 -11.23 48.03 25.72
CA VAL A 519 -11.46 46.81 24.92
C VAL A 519 -10.14 46.11 24.57
N ASN A 520 -9.08 46.85 24.25
CA ASN A 520 -7.76 46.28 23.97
C ASN A 520 -7.19 45.43 25.12
N LEU A 521 -7.51 45.75 26.39
CA LEU A 521 -7.09 44.97 27.56
C LEU A 521 -8.00 43.75 27.77
N GLN A 522 -9.28 43.86 27.44
CA GLN A 522 -10.21 42.73 27.40
C GLN A 522 -9.74 41.71 26.34
N ASP A 523 -9.46 42.16 25.12
CA ASP A 523 -8.95 41.32 24.05
C ASP A 523 -7.59 40.70 24.40
N ALA A 524 -6.69 41.43 25.05
CA ALA A 524 -5.40 40.90 25.50
C ALA A 524 -5.53 39.76 26.52
N TYR A 525 -6.58 39.74 27.34
CA TYR A 525 -6.90 38.66 28.26
C TYR A 525 -7.62 37.48 27.57
N PHE A 526 -8.65 37.77 26.77
CA PHE A 526 -9.49 36.74 26.16
C PHE A 526 -8.90 36.08 24.90
N ASN A 527 -7.94 36.71 24.22
CA ASN A 527 -7.32 36.19 22.98
C ASN A 527 -5.89 35.64 23.15
N MET A 528 -5.40 35.51 24.39
CA MET A 528 -4.10 34.87 24.73
C MET A 528 -4.10 33.34 24.58
#